data_AF-A0AAD7YX58-F1
#
_entry.id   AF-A0AAD7YX58-F1
#
_cell.length_a   1.000
_cell.length_b   1.000
_cell.length_c   1.000
_cell.angle_alpha   90.00
_cell.angle_beta   90.00
_cell.angle_gamma   90.00
#
_symmetry.space_group_name_H-M   'P 1'
#
loop_
_entity.id
_entity.type
_entity.pdbx_description
1 polymer ?
#
loop_
_entity_poly.entity_id
_entity_poly.type
_entity_poly.pdbx_seq_one_letter_code
_entity_poly.pdbx_strand_id
1 'polypeptide(L)'
;MEQAIKKQDSKIKDLENKKYDLQNKNKNLELRINVLEQRFQEVEQQSLATALEVASKPEMPSNDIKKVMDTVAGKLNVADREILSTRRLRGSKDKPGPILVELKSKTLQQQWIGASKENGITMGQLVPKS
;
A
#
# COMPACT_ATOMS: atom_id res chain seq x y z
N MET A 1 -61.38 -10.94 -20.56
CA MET A 1 -60.87 -9.92 -19.62
C MET A 1 -60.24 -10.56 -18.38
N GLU A 2 -60.95 -11.44 -17.66
CA GLU A 2 -60.40 -12.15 -16.47
C GLU A 2 -59.10 -12.95 -16.70
N GLN A 3 -58.96 -13.67 -17.82
CA GLN A 3 -57.72 -14.43 -18.10
C GLN A 3 -56.50 -13.51 -18.30
N ALA A 4 -56.71 -12.32 -18.86
CA ALA A 4 -55.63 -11.34 -19.05
C ALA A 4 -55.19 -10.75 -17.70
N ILE A 5 -56.14 -10.49 -16.80
CA ILE A 5 -55.90 -10.03 -15.43
C ILE A 5 -55.10 -11.09 -14.65
N LYS A 6 -55.56 -12.36 -14.65
CA LYS A 6 -54.83 -13.46 -13.99
C LYS A 6 -53.40 -13.64 -14.52
N LYS A 7 -53.19 -13.48 -15.83
CA LYS A 7 -51.86 -13.55 -16.44
C LYS A 7 -50.98 -12.37 -16.03
N GLN A 8 -51.54 -11.17 -15.89
CA GLN A 8 -50.83 -10.01 -15.36
C GLN A 8 -50.46 -10.20 -13.89
N ASP A 9 -51.37 -10.68 -13.04
CA ASP A 9 -51.12 -10.91 -11.62
C ASP A 9 -49.99 -11.93 -11.40
N SER A 10 -49.98 -13.02 -12.19
CA SER A 10 -48.88 -13.99 -12.15
C SER A 10 -47.54 -13.34 -12.52
N LYS A 11 -47.52 -12.49 -13.56
CA LYS A 11 -46.31 -11.82 -14.01
C LYS A 11 -45.83 -10.79 -12.98
N ILE A 12 -46.73 -10.08 -12.32
CA ILE A 12 -46.41 -9.16 -11.23
C ILE A 12 -45.72 -9.92 -10.10
N LYS A 13 -46.31 -11.05 -9.67
CA LYS A 13 -45.74 -11.88 -8.62
C LYS A 13 -44.35 -12.42 -8.98
N ASP A 14 -44.15 -12.87 -10.22
CA ASP A 14 -42.84 -13.33 -10.69
C ASP A 14 -41.79 -12.19 -10.68
N LEU A 15 -42.19 -10.99 -11.07
CA LEU A 15 -41.32 -9.81 -11.04
C LEU A 15 -40.99 -9.36 -9.61
N GLU A 16 -41.95 -9.44 -8.69
CA GLU A 16 -41.74 -9.16 -7.27
C GLU A 16 -40.76 -10.15 -6.63
N ASN A 17 -40.93 -11.44 -6.90
CA ASN A 17 -40.01 -12.48 -6.44
C ASN A 17 -38.60 -12.23 -6.99
N LYS A 18 -38.48 -11.97 -8.29
CA LYS A 18 -37.19 -11.69 -8.93
C LYS A 18 -36.54 -10.42 -8.37
N LYS A 19 -37.33 -9.38 -8.07
CA LYS A 19 -36.85 -8.16 -7.43
C LYS A 19 -36.29 -8.47 -6.04
N TYR A 20 -36.99 -9.26 -5.24
CA TYR A 20 -36.54 -9.66 -3.91
C TYR A 20 -35.23 -10.45 -3.98
N ASP A 21 -35.15 -11.43 -4.88
CA ASP A 21 -33.94 -12.22 -5.10
C ASP A 21 -32.75 -11.36 -5.51
N LEU A 22 -32.96 -10.41 -6.42
CA LEU A 22 -31.93 -9.48 -6.87
C LEU A 22 -31.50 -8.54 -5.74
N GLN A 23 -32.42 -8.04 -4.93
CA GLN A 23 -32.10 -7.21 -3.76
C GLN A 23 -31.25 -7.99 -2.74
N ASN A 24 -31.59 -9.24 -2.49
CA ASN A 24 -30.80 -10.09 -1.58
C ASN A 24 -29.42 -10.38 -2.13
N LYS A 25 -29.30 -10.67 -3.43
CA LYS A 25 -28.00 -10.85 -4.10
C LYS A 25 -27.15 -9.58 -4.02
N ASN A 26 -27.73 -8.41 -4.26
CA ASN A 26 -27.01 -7.14 -4.14
C ASN A 26 -26.50 -6.92 -2.72
N LYS A 27 -27.35 -7.09 -1.69
CA LYS A 27 -26.91 -6.99 -0.29
C LYS A 27 -25.79 -7.97 0.03
N ASN A 28 -25.85 -9.21 -0.46
CA ASN A 28 -24.80 -10.18 -0.25
C ASN A 28 -23.48 -9.76 -0.92
N LEU A 29 -23.54 -9.23 -2.14
CA LEU A 29 -22.38 -8.73 -2.86
C LEU A 29 -21.75 -7.52 -2.17
N GLU A 30 -22.56 -6.56 -1.72
CA GLU A 30 -22.12 -5.40 -0.94
C GLU A 30 -21.38 -5.83 0.33
N LEU A 31 -21.94 -6.79 1.09
CA LEU A 31 -21.28 -7.34 2.27
C LEU A 31 -19.92 -7.98 1.93
N ARG A 32 -19.84 -8.73 0.83
CA ARG A 32 -18.58 -9.35 0.38
C ARG A 32 -17.55 -8.32 -0.05
N ILE A 33 -17.97 -7.25 -0.71
CA ILE A 33 -17.10 -6.13 -1.08
C ILE A 33 -16.53 -5.48 0.18
N ASN A 34 -17.37 -5.14 1.15
CA ASN A 34 -16.93 -4.52 2.41
C ASN A 34 -15.90 -5.39 3.15
N VAL A 35 -16.12 -6.71 3.21
CA VAL A 35 -15.15 -7.64 3.81
C VAL A 35 -13.84 -7.68 3.03
N LEU A 36 -13.88 -7.63 1.70
CA LEU A 36 -12.67 -7.61 0.88
C LEU A 36 -11.89 -6.31 1.05
N GLU A 37 -12.58 -5.16 1.12
CA GLU A 37 -11.96 -3.86 1.36
C GLU A 37 -11.27 -3.81 2.73
N GLN A 38 -11.91 -4.32 3.77
CA GLN A 38 -11.31 -4.42 5.11
C GLN A 38 -10.04 -5.29 5.09
N ARG A 39 -10.11 -6.47 4.48
CA ARG A 39 -8.94 -7.36 4.37
C ARG A 39 -7.83 -6.76 3.53
N PHE A 40 -8.17 -6.00 2.48
CA PHE A 40 -7.19 -5.28 1.67
C PHE A 40 -6.47 -4.22 2.50
N GLN A 41 -7.21 -3.43 3.29
CA GLN A 41 -6.62 -2.45 4.21
C GLN A 41 -5.72 -3.09 5.26
N GLU A 42 -6.09 -4.24 5.81
CA GLU A 42 -5.24 -4.98 6.76
C GLU A 42 -3.91 -5.39 6.13
N VAL A 43 -3.94 -5.93 4.91
CA VAL A 43 -2.73 -6.32 4.17
C VAL A 43 -1.86 -5.11 3.85
N GLU A 44 -2.46 -4.00 3.43
CA GLU A 44 -1.73 -2.76 3.17
C GLU A 44 -1.08 -2.21 4.43
N GLN A 45 -1.78 -2.21 5.57
CA GLN A 45 -1.22 -1.81 6.87
C GLN A 45 -0.07 -2.72 7.32
N GLN A 46 -0.18 -4.03 7.09
CA GLN A 46 0.91 -4.97 7.39
C GLN A 46 2.15 -4.67 6.53
N SER A 47 1.96 -4.39 5.25
CA SER A 47 3.05 -3.99 4.35
C SER A 47 3.71 -2.69 4.78
N LEU A 48 2.90 -1.69 5.17
CA LEU A 48 3.40 -0.39 5.64
C LEU A 48 4.11 -0.50 6.99
N ALA A 49 3.72 -1.44 7.86
CA ALA A 49 4.35 -1.64 9.15
C ALA A 49 5.84 -2.06 9.05
N THR A 50 6.23 -2.63 7.91
CA THR A 50 7.61 -3.03 7.62
C THR A 50 8.31 -2.10 6.62
N ALA A 51 7.62 -1.07 6.14
CA ALA A 51 8.17 -0.13 5.18
C ALA A 51 8.60 1.18 5.86
N LEU A 52 9.57 1.86 5.26
CA LEU A 52 9.99 3.20 5.64
C LEU A 52 10.28 4.04 4.40
N GLU A 53 10.00 5.33 4.51
CA GLU A 53 10.28 6.30 3.47
C GLU A 53 11.55 7.08 3.80
N VAL A 54 12.50 7.05 2.87
CA VAL A 54 13.72 7.85 2.92
C VAL A 54 13.54 9.05 2.00
N ALA A 55 13.45 10.24 2.59
CA ALA A 55 13.45 11.48 1.83
C ALA A 55 14.80 11.64 1.11
N SER A 56 14.77 11.83 -0.21
CA SER A 56 15.98 12.07 -1.01
C SER A 56 15.77 13.26 -1.95
N LYS A 57 16.76 14.16 -2.00
CA LYS A 57 16.71 15.39 -2.82
C LYS A 57 17.28 15.23 -4.24
N PRO A 58 18.34 14.44 -4.52
CA PRO A 58 18.76 14.21 -5.89
C PRO A 58 17.92 13.10 -6.53
N GLU A 59 17.52 13.36 -7.77
CA GLU A 59 17.06 12.31 -8.67
C GLU A 59 18.27 11.46 -9.05
N MET A 60 18.13 10.15 -8.90
CA MET A 60 19.22 9.20 -9.10
C MET A 60 18.67 7.92 -9.74
N PRO A 61 19.46 7.25 -10.60
CA PRO A 61 19.05 6.01 -11.23
C PRO A 61 18.72 4.92 -10.21
N SER A 62 17.80 4.03 -10.56
CA SER A 62 17.36 2.91 -9.72
C SER A 62 18.53 2.04 -9.23
N ASN A 63 19.58 1.89 -10.05
CA ASN A 63 20.75 1.10 -9.75
C ASN A 63 21.61 1.67 -8.61
N ASP A 64 21.52 2.98 -8.36
CA ASP A 64 22.29 3.65 -7.31
C ASP A 64 21.53 3.73 -6.00
N ILE A 65 20.20 3.54 -6.02
CA ILE A 65 19.35 3.55 -4.81
C ILE A 65 19.83 2.49 -3.81
N LYS A 66 20.16 1.29 -4.29
CA LYS A 66 20.65 0.21 -3.42
C LYS A 66 21.94 0.61 -2.71
N LYS A 67 22.95 1.11 -3.45
CA LYS A 67 24.23 1.55 -2.87
C LYS A 67 24.07 2.66 -1.83
N VAL A 68 23.15 3.60 -2.07
CA VAL A 68 22.84 4.66 -1.11
C VAL A 68 22.21 4.06 0.14
N MET A 69 21.28 3.10 -0.01
CA MET A 69 20.69 2.44 1.14
C MET A 69 21.68 1.60 1.95
N ASP A 70 22.61 0.91 1.29
CA ASP A 70 23.70 0.19 1.96
C ASP A 70 24.57 1.19 2.77
N THR A 71 24.83 2.37 2.21
CA THR A 71 25.57 3.46 2.89
C THR A 71 24.80 4.01 4.09
N VAL A 72 23.49 4.21 3.95
CA VAL A 72 22.61 4.67 5.05
C VAL A 72 22.60 3.62 6.16
N ALA A 73 22.45 2.34 5.82
CA ALA A 73 22.47 1.24 6.78
C ALA A 73 23.77 1.21 7.58
N GLY A 74 24.91 1.31 6.89
CA GLY A 74 26.22 1.38 7.52
C GLY A 74 26.38 2.58 8.47
N LYS A 75 25.83 3.76 8.09
CA LYS A 75 25.90 4.97 8.92
C LYS A 75 24.98 4.96 10.12
N LEU A 76 23.81 4.34 9.99
CA LEU A 76 22.89 4.12 11.11
C LEU A 76 23.32 2.94 11.99
N ASN A 77 24.38 2.21 11.61
CA ASN A 77 24.82 0.98 12.27
C ASN A 77 23.69 -0.06 12.40
N VAL A 78 22.87 -0.17 11.35
CA VAL A 78 21.75 -1.10 11.27
C VAL A 78 22.03 -2.20 10.24
N ALA A 79 21.40 -3.36 10.41
CA ALA A 79 21.64 -4.51 9.55
C ALA A 79 21.11 -4.26 8.12
N ASP A 80 22.03 -4.15 7.16
CA ASP A 80 21.74 -3.95 5.74
C ASP A 80 21.17 -5.21 5.06
N ARG A 81 21.52 -6.41 5.58
CA ARG A 81 21.12 -7.71 5.01
C ARG A 81 19.63 -8.05 5.15
N GLU A 82 18.84 -7.15 5.72
CA GLU A 82 17.41 -7.37 5.99
C GLU A 82 16.48 -6.40 5.24
N ILE A 83 17.04 -5.63 4.30
CA ILE A 83 16.28 -4.89 3.29
C ILE A 83 15.80 -5.89 2.22
N LEU A 84 14.48 -5.99 2.04
CA LEU A 84 13.85 -6.84 1.05
C LEU A 84 13.78 -6.16 -0.32
N SER A 85 13.40 -4.89 -0.34
CA SER A 85 13.26 -4.13 -1.58
C SER A 85 13.49 -2.64 -1.36
N THR A 86 13.98 -1.97 -2.40
CA THR A 86 14.10 -0.52 -2.44
C THR A 86 13.56 -0.02 -3.77
N ARG A 87 12.67 0.97 -3.73
CA ARG A 87 12.13 1.60 -4.94
C ARG A 87 11.83 3.06 -4.71
N ARG A 88 11.96 3.88 -5.75
CA ARG A 88 11.53 5.27 -5.69
C ARG A 88 10.03 5.37 -5.92
N LEU A 89 9.32 6.05 -5.02
CA LEU A 89 7.93 6.40 -5.23
C LEU A 89 7.81 7.55 -6.22
N ARG A 90 6.64 7.70 -6.83
CA ARG A 90 6.40 8.77 -7.79
C ARG A 90 6.48 10.12 -7.08
N GLY A 91 7.35 10.99 -7.58
CA GLY A 91 7.50 12.37 -7.10
C GLY A 91 6.42 13.31 -7.63
N SER A 92 6.49 14.57 -7.19
CA SER A 92 5.74 15.67 -7.79
C SER A 92 6.55 16.34 -8.90
N LYS A 93 5.93 17.25 -9.65
CA LYS A 93 6.54 17.93 -10.81
C LYS A 93 7.89 18.59 -10.50
N ASP A 94 8.07 19.06 -9.27
CA ASP A 94 9.23 19.86 -8.84
C ASP A 94 10.11 19.13 -7.81
N LYS A 95 9.75 17.91 -7.40
CA LYS A 95 10.45 17.18 -6.33
C LYS A 95 10.52 15.68 -6.63
N PRO A 96 11.72 15.08 -6.63
CA PRO A 96 11.87 13.64 -6.68
C PRO A 96 11.09 12.98 -5.54
N GLY A 97 10.42 11.86 -5.83
CA GLY A 97 9.67 11.13 -4.82
C GLY A 97 10.60 10.45 -3.82
N PRO A 98 10.11 10.13 -2.60
CA PRO A 98 10.89 9.43 -1.59
C PRO A 98 11.27 8.02 -2.06
N ILE A 99 12.29 7.44 -1.42
CA ILE A 99 12.66 6.04 -1.62
C ILE A 99 11.89 5.23 -0.58
N LEU A 100 11.05 4.32 -1.03
CA LEU A 100 10.44 3.32 -0.17
C LEU A 100 11.41 2.16 0.02
N VAL A 101 11.63 1.80 1.28
CA VAL A 101 12.48 0.70 1.70
C VAL A 101 11.61 -0.28 2.47
N GLU A 102 11.49 -1.50 1.97
CA GLU A 102 10.77 -2.58 2.63
C GLU A 102 11.75 -3.45 3.41
N LEU A 103 11.50 -3.60 4.70
CA LEU A 103 12.32 -4.39 5.61
C LEU A 103 11.66 -5.73 5.92
N LYS A 104 12.45 -6.68 6.41
CA LYS A 104 11.97 -8.00 6.80
C LYS A 104 11.05 -7.99 8.03
N SER A 105 11.17 -6.99 8.91
CA SER A 105 10.39 -6.95 10.15
C SER A 105 10.11 -5.53 10.65
N LYS A 106 9.04 -5.40 11.44
CA LYS A 106 8.66 -4.15 12.11
C LYS A 106 9.69 -3.71 13.14
N THR A 107 10.34 -4.66 13.83
CA THR A 107 11.39 -4.34 14.80
C THR A 107 12.57 -3.64 14.13
N LEU A 108 12.96 -4.09 12.94
CA LEU A 108 14.01 -3.43 12.15
C LEU A 108 13.58 -2.03 11.72
N GLN A 109 12.34 -1.87 11.28
CA GLN A 109 11.79 -0.57 10.92
C GLN A 109 11.86 0.41 12.10
N GLN A 110 11.51 -0.05 13.30
CA GLN A 110 11.64 0.76 14.51
C GLN A 110 13.10 1.07 14.87
N GLN A 111 14.02 0.12 14.70
CA GLN A 111 15.45 0.34 14.91
C GLN A 111 16.01 1.39 13.93
N TRP A 112 15.65 1.31 12.65
CA TRP A 112 16.05 2.29 11.64
C TRP A 112 15.53 3.69 11.98
N ILE A 113 14.26 3.80 12.39
CA ILE A 113 13.66 5.08 12.81
C ILE A 113 14.36 5.61 14.06
N GLY A 114 14.62 4.75 15.06
CA GLY A 114 15.36 5.11 16.27
C GLY A 114 16.76 5.62 15.97
N ALA A 115 17.55 4.83 15.24
CA ALA A 115 18.90 5.18 14.83
C ALA A 115 18.94 6.48 14.03
N SER A 116 17.94 6.76 13.18
CA SER A 116 17.87 8.01 12.40
C SER A 116 17.58 9.26 13.25
N LYS A 117 16.87 9.11 14.37
CA LYS A 117 16.62 10.21 15.30
C LYS A 117 17.87 10.55 16.10
N GLU A 118 18.67 9.53 16.41
CA GLU A 118 19.93 9.68 17.15
C GLU A 118 21.08 10.14 16.23
N ASN A 119 21.07 9.69 14.97
CA ASN A 119 22.09 9.99 13.98
C ASN A 119 21.48 10.76 12.80
N GLY A 120 21.59 12.09 12.84
CA GLY A 120 21.18 12.96 11.74
C GLY A 120 22.08 12.76 10.51
N ILE A 121 21.68 11.88 9.59
CA ILE A 121 22.41 11.68 8.32
C ILE A 121 22.02 12.78 7.34
N THR A 122 23.03 13.48 6.81
CA THR A 122 22.85 14.51 5.78
C THR A 122 23.27 13.99 4.40
N MET A 123 22.64 14.49 3.33
CA MET A 123 22.93 14.03 1.96
C MET A 123 24.41 14.24 1.53
N GLY A 124 25.09 15.26 2.08
CA GLY A 124 26.52 15.48 1.81
C GLY A 124 27.43 14.37 2.35
N GLN A 125 26.89 13.49 3.19
CA GLN A 125 27.55 12.30 3.71
C GLN A 125 27.22 11.04 2.89
N LEU A 126 26.21 11.07 2.02
CA LEU A 126 25.71 9.91 1.27
C LEU A 126 26.15 9.89 -0.19
N VAL A 127 26.51 11.05 -0.75
CA VAL A 127 27.01 11.17 -2.12
C VAL A 127 28.54 11.27 -2.07
N PRO A 128 29.29 10.50 -2.89
CA PRO A 128 30.73 10.69 -3.02
C PRO A 128 31.00 12.14 -3.42
N LYS A 129 32.02 12.78 -2.82
CA LYS A 129 32.47 14.09 -3.29
C LYS A 129 32.96 13.93 -4.73
N SER A 130 32.26 14.58 -5.66
CA SER A 130 32.73 14.80 -7.03
C SER A 130 33.98 15.67 -7.04
#